data_AF-A0A140DYX7-F1
#
_entry.id   AF-A0A140DYX7-F1
#
_cell.length_a   1.000
_cell.length_b   1.000
_cell.length_c   1.000
_cell.angle_alpha   90.00
_cell.angle_beta   90.00
_cell.angle_gamma   90.00
#
_symmetry.space_group_name_H-M   'P 1'
#
loop_
_entity.id
_entity.type
_entity.pdbx_description
1 polymer ?
#
loop_
_entity_poly.entity_id
_entity_poly.type
_entity_poly.pdbx_seq_one_letter_code
_entity_poly.pdbx_strand_id
1 'polypeptide(L)'
;MTMETMNAMRRTEEQKRSGSGQQTMERLSIAEVIVVEGKNDTARLKRFFDCDTVETDGGRLRPETLDLIRQAAKTRGVIVFTDPDGPGERLRRKIMEALPEAGQAFVPKEKARTTKKVGIEHASREDLESALSACVTFTHRQTDTLSWSEYLDLGLNGNRKKREAVCRLLHMGPCNAKTCFRRMNLLGITKEEAERLVQDAGSDCDGPAD
;
A
#
# COMPACT_ATOMS: atom_id res chain seq x y z
N MET A 1 26.75 2.93 -52.28
CA MET A 1 26.53 2.38 -50.91
C MET A 1 26.08 0.94 -51.06
N THR A 2 26.74 0.00 -50.40
CA THR A 2 26.42 -1.44 -50.55
C THR A 2 25.12 -1.76 -49.81
N MET A 3 24.44 -2.81 -50.27
CA MET A 3 23.17 -3.26 -49.69
C MET A 3 23.32 -3.63 -48.20
N GLU A 4 24.52 -4.06 -47.80
CA GLU A 4 24.90 -4.26 -46.39
C GLU A 4 24.95 -2.96 -45.58
N THR A 5 25.44 -1.85 -46.15
CA THR A 5 25.47 -0.55 -45.44
C THR A 5 24.06 0.00 -45.25
N MET A 6 23.16 -0.20 -46.22
CA MET A 6 21.76 0.22 -46.10
C MET A 6 20.97 -0.63 -45.08
N ASN A 7 21.26 -1.93 -44.98
CA ASN A 7 20.65 -2.80 -43.98
C ASN A 7 21.19 -2.54 -42.55
N ALA A 8 22.45 -2.14 -42.41
CA ALA A 8 23.02 -1.71 -41.13
C ALA A 8 22.37 -0.41 -40.62
N MET A 9 22.15 0.57 -41.51
CA MET A 9 21.46 1.82 -41.16
C MET A 9 19.99 1.60 -40.78
N ARG A 10 19.26 0.74 -41.49
CA ARG A 10 17.86 0.38 -41.12
C ARG A 10 17.76 -0.31 -39.77
N ARG A 11 18.70 -1.21 -39.43
CA ARG A 11 18.74 -1.85 -38.10
C ARG A 11 19.01 -0.85 -36.98
N THR A 12 19.87 0.14 -37.20
CA THR A 12 20.12 1.20 -36.21
C THR A 12 18.94 2.16 -36.03
N GLU A 13 18.14 2.40 -37.09
CA GLU A 13 16.93 3.21 -37.01
C GLU A 13 15.74 2.46 -36.40
N GLU A 14 15.60 1.16 -36.67
CA GLU A 14 14.59 0.30 -36.03
C GLU A 14 14.88 0.05 -34.55
N GLN A 15 16.16 -0.06 -34.15
CA GLN A 15 16.55 -0.11 -32.73
C GLN A 15 16.32 1.24 -32.00
N LYS A 16 16.34 2.37 -32.71
CA LYS A 16 15.96 3.68 -32.13
C LYS A 16 14.44 3.91 -32.11
N ARG A 17 13.67 3.31 -33.03
CA ARG A 17 12.20 3.48 -33.13
C ARG A 17 11.39 2.45 -32.33
N SER A 18 11.99 1.31 -31.98
CA SER A 18 11.39 0.31 -31.07
C SER A 18 11.51 0.68 -29.58
N GLY A 19 12.20 1.79 -29.27
CA GLY A 19 12.26 2.40 -27.94
C GLY A 19 11.03 3.22 -27.58
N SER A 20 9.81 2.71 -27.78
CA SER A 20 8.69 3.07 -26.90
C SER A 20 8.87 2.34 -25.57
N GLY A 21 10.03 2.52 -24.95
CA GLY A 21 10.26 2.12 -23.58
C GLY A 21 9.49 3.11 -22.74
N GLN A 22 8.37 2.67 -22.16
CA GLN A 22 8.00 3.23 -20.87
C GLN A 22 9.27 3.14 -20.02
N GLN A 23 9.92 4.27 -19.77
CA GLN A 23 10.93 4.34 -18.73
C GLN A 23 10.23 3.80 -17.48
N THR A 24 10.54 2.57 -17.10
CA THR A 24 10.29 2.08 -15.76
C THR A 24 11.14 2.96 -14.87
N MET A 25 10.60 4.13 -14.49
CA MET A 25 11.17 4.92 -13.41
C MET A 25 11.32 3.94 -12.26
N GLU A 26 12.55 3.68 -11.81
CA GLU A 26 12.77 3.00 -10.55
C GLU A 26 11.97 3.77 -9.50
N ARG A 27 10.93 3.11 -9.00
CA ARG A 27 10.10 3.64 -7.93
C ARG A 27 10.80 3.30 -6.64
N LEU A 28 11.01 4.31 -5.81
CA LEU A 28 11.47 4.09 -4.45
C LEU A 28 10.41 3.27 -3.72
N SER A 29 10.84 2.23 -3.01
CA SER A 29 9.95 1.37 -2.22
C SER A 29 9.94 1.87 -0.78
N ILE A 30 8.75 1.84 -0.18
CA ILE A 30 8.52 2.18 1.22
C ILE A 30 8.05 0.90 1.90
N ALA A 31 8.83 0.44 2.88
CA ALA A 31 8.57 -0.82 3.57
C ALA A 31 7.39 -0.67 4.54
N GLU A 32 7.29 0.47 5.23
CA GLU A 32 6.24 0.80 6.17
C GLU A 32 4.89 1.02 5.48
N VAL A 33 3.81 0.79 6.23
CA VAL A 33 2.44 1.03 5.75
C VAL A 33 2.08 2.50 5.96
N ILE A 34 1.67 3.18 4.89
CA ILE A 34 1.34 4.61 4.93
C ILE A 34 -0.16 4.80 5.21
N VAL A 35 -0.50 5.44 6.31
CA VAL A 35 -1.90 5.79 6.63
C VAL A 35 -2.21 7.16 6.05
N VAL A 36 -3.26 7.22 5.23
CA VAL A 36 -3.72 8.43 4.54
C VAL A 36 -5.20 8.71 4.78
N GLU A 37 -5.64 9.93 4.48
CA GLU A 37 -7.03 10.34 4.66
C GLU A 37 -7.95 9.72 3.59
N GLY A 38 -7.51 9.70 2.33
CA GLY A 38 -8.36 9.27 1.23
C GLY A 38 -7.67 8.57 0.06
N LYS A 39 -8.50 8.23 -0.93
CA LYS A 39 -8.10 7.52 -2.16
C LYS A 39 -7.21 8.36 -3.06
N ASN A 40 -7.41 9.68 -3.09
CA ASN A 40 -6.59 10.59 -3.90
C ASN A 40 -5.13 10.57 -3.43
N ASP A 41 -4.92 10.54 -2.11
CA ASP A 41 -3.60 10.44 -1.51
C ASP A 41 -2.95 9.11 -1.86
N THR A 42 -3.68 8.01 -1.70
CA THR A 42 -3.23 6.67 -2.11
C THR A 42 -2.81 6.65 -3.59
N ALA A 43 -3.64 7.22 -4.48
CA ALA A 43 -3.36 7.26 -5.91
C ALA A 43 -2.12 8.10 -6.22
N ARG A 44 -1.92 9.23 -5.51
CA ARG A 44 -0.74 10.06 -5.66
C ARG A 44 0.53 9.34 -5.20
N LEU A 45 0.51 8.71 -4.04
CA LEU A 45 1.66 7.99 -3.50
C LEU A 45 2.05 6.84 -4.41
N LYS A 46 1.08 5.99 -4.80
CA LYS A 46 1.32 4.84 -5.69
C LYS A 46 1.74 5.22 -7.12
N ARG A 47 1.58 6.49 -7.50
CA ARG A 47 2.10 7.01 -8.77
C ARG A 47 3.61 7.14 -8.76
N PHE A 48 4.21 7.49 -7.62
CA PHE A 48 5.64 7.80 -7.51
C PHE A 48 6.43 6.75 -6.72
N PHE A 49 5.78 6.09 -5.77
CA PHE A 49 6.39 5.12 -4.86
C PHE A 49 5.76 3.75 -5.02
N ASP A 50 6.53 2.74 -4.67
CA ASP A 50 6.00 1.40 -4.43
C ASP A 50 5.73 1.25 -2.92
N CYS A 51 4.47 1.40 -2.55
CA CYS A 51 4.06 1.51 -1.15
C CYS A 51 2.65 0.94 -0.92
N ASP A 52 2.44 0.44 0.30
CA ASP A 52 1.14 0.05 0.79
C ASP A 52 0.50 1.18 1.58
N THR A 53 -0.81 1.34 1.40
CA THR A 53 -1.57 2.41 2.03
C THR A 53 -2.80 1.90 2.74
N VAL A 54 -3.15 2.54 3.86
CA VAL A 54 -4.42 2.37 4.58
C VAL A 54 -5.17 3.70 4.56
N GLU A 55 -6.37 3.68 3.98
CA GLU A 55 -7.24 4.86 3.84
C GLU A 55 -8.19 4.99 5.03
N THR A 56 -8.50 6.22 5.43
CA THR A 56 -9.31 6.52 6.62
C THR A 56 -10.57 7.33 6.32
N ASP A 57 -11.32 7.02 5.25
CA ASP A 57 -12.67 7.55 4.92
C ASP A 57 -12.95 9.03 5.30
N GLY A 58 -11.98 9.94 5.04
CA GLY A 58 -12.08 11.36 5.38
C GLY A 58 -11.84 11.67 6.87
N GLY A 59 -10.85 11.03 7.49
CA GLY A 59 -10.51 11.20 8.90
C GLY A 59 -11.45 10.48 9.88
N ARG A 60 -12.35 9.62 9.38
CA ARG A 60 -13.17 8.72 10.19
C ARG A 60 -12.42 7.41 10.41
N LEU A 61 -11.68 7.38 11.50
CA LEU A 61 -10.99 6.19 11.95
C LEU A 61 -11.98 5.22 12.61
N ARG A 62 -12.43 4.22 11.85
CA ARG A 62 -13.23 3.11 12.36
C ARG A 62 -12.39 2.18 13.23
N PRO A 63 -12.99 1.48 14.22
CA PRO A 63 -12.28 0.50 15.05
C PRO A 63 -11.51 -0.54 14.23
N GLU A 64 -12.12 -1.09 13.18
CA GLU A 64 -11.50 -2.13 12.34
C GLU A 64 -10.32 -1.58 11.52
N THR A 65 -10.40 -0.33 11.09
CA THR A 65 -9.28 0.34 10.41
C THR A 65 -8.14 0.58 11.40
N LEU A 66 -8.44 0.99 12.63
CA LEU A 66 -7.43 1.19 13.66
C LEU A 66 -6.75 -0.14 14.05
N ASP A 67 -7.51 -1.22 14.16
CA ASP A 67 -6.94 -2.54 14.44
C ASP A 67 -6.03 -3.03 13.31
N LEU A 68 -6.42 -2.83 12.05
CA LEU A 68 -5.55 -3.10 10.91
C LEU A 68 -4.23 -2.30 11.00
N ILE A 69 -4.31 -1.02 11.36
CA ILE A 69 -3.13 -0.17 11.54
C ILE A 69 -2.25 -0.70 12.67
N ARG A 70 -2.83 -1.13 13.80
CA ARG A 70 -2.07 -1.73 14.92
C ARG A 70 -1.35 -3.00 14.50
N GLN A 71 -2.00 -3.86 13.71
CA GLN A 71 -1.37 -5.09 13.23
C GLN A 71 -0.24 -4.78 12.25
N ALA A 72 -0.44 -3.84 11.33
CA ALA A 72 0.60 -3.38 10.41
C ALA A 72 1.82 -2.77 11.15
N ALA A 73 1.57 -2.00 12.21
CA ALA A 73 2.63 -1.40 13.02
C ALA A 73 3.55 -2.45 13.66
N LYS A 74 3.00 -3.60 14.08
CA LYS A 74 3.77 -4.70 14.67
C LYS A 74 4.65 -5.45 13.68
N THR A 75 4.24 -5.53 12.40
CA THR A 75 4.92 -6.36 11.40
C THR A 75 5.87 -5.55 10.51
N ARG A 76 5.40 -4.41 9.99
CA ARG A 76 6.14 -3.59 9.02
C ARG A 76 6.43 -2.17 9.50
N GLY A 77 5.74 -1.72 10.55
CA GLY A 77 5.72 -0.32 10.94
C GLY A 77 4.68 0.48 10.15
N VAL A 78 4.30 1.62 10.71
CA VAL A 78 3.27 2.51 10.17
C VAL A 78 3.77 3.94 10.15
N ILE A 79 3.43 4.66 9.08
CA ILE A 79 3.69 6.08 8.95
C ILE A 79 2.38 6.80 8.67
N VAL A 80 2.04 7.75 9.53
CA VAL A 80 0.89 8.64 9.32
C VAL A 80 1.32 9.77 8.41
N PHE A 81 0.74 9.82 7.21
CA PHE A 81 1.01 10.87 6.24
C PHE A 81 -0.29 11.62 5.90
N THR A 82 -0.39 12.84 6.40
CA THR A 82 -1.58 13.68 6.25
C THR A 82 -1.20 15.10 5.88
N ASP A 83 -2.19 15.83 5.38
CA ASP A 83 -2.07 17.26 5.17
C ASP A 83 -2.02 18.02 6.50
N PRO A 84 -1.38 19.20 6.53
CA PRO A 84 -1.24 20.00 7.73
C PRO A 84 -2.48 20.88 7.96
N ASP A 85 -3.67 20.28 7.87
CA ASP A 85 -4.99 20.88 8.03
C ASP A 85 -5.76 20.29 9.23
N GLY A 86 -6.97 20.80 9.51
CA GLY A 86 -7.77 20.37 10.65
C GLY A 86 -8.15 18.87 10.64
N PRO A 87 -8.69 18.34 9.54
CA PRO A 87 -8.96 16.91 9.36
C PRO A 87 -7.73 16.02 9.55
N GLY A 88 -6.61 16.34 8.89
CA GLY A 88 -5.36 15.58 8.99
C GLY A 88 -4.80 15.58 10.41
N GLU A 89 -4.78 16.73 11.08
CA GLU A 89 -4.33 16.86 12.46
C GLU A 89 -5.21 16.08 13.45
N ARG A 90 -6.52 16.00 13.22
CA ARG A 90 -7.41 15.14 14.02
C ARG A 90 -7.14 13.67 13.82
N LEU A 91 -6.90 13.24 12.57
CA LEU A 91 -6.57 11.85 12.29
C LEU A 91 -5.24 11.47 12.96
N ARG A 92 -4.23 12.33 12.80
CA ARG A 92 -2.92 12.19 13.42
C ARG A 92 -3.02 12.01 14.93
N ARG A 93 -3.72 12.90 15.63
CA ARG A 93 -3.89 12.81 17.07
C ARG A 93 -4.50 11.47 17.50
N LYS A 94 -5.57 11.04 16.83
CA LYS A 94 -6.22 9.75 17.13
C LYS A 94 -5.30 8.55 16.95
N ILE A 95 -4.50 8.54 15.88
CA ILE A 95 -3.56 7.45 15.63
C ILE A 95 -2.43 7.50 16.66
N MET A 96 -1.87 8.68 16.94
CA MET A 96 -0.78 8.83 17.92
C MET A 96 -1.22 8.51 19.36
N GLU A 97 -2.47 8.80 19.73
CA GLU A 97 -3.04 8.38 21.01
C GLU A 97 -3.14 6.85 21.13
N ALA A 98 -3.38 6.15 20.02
CA ALA A 98 -3.55 4.71 19.98
C ALA A 98 -2.26 3.93 19.69
N LEU A 99 -1.30 4.56 19.00
CA LEU A 99 -0.04 4.02 18.50
C LEU A 99 1.06 5.11 18.57
N PRO A 100 1.62 5.38 19.76
CA PRO A 100 2.65 6.41 19.95
C PRO A 100 3.93 6.17 19.14
N GLU A 101 4.19 4.92 18.76
CA GLU A 101 5.36 4.49 17.98
C GLU A 101 5.24 4.74 16.47
N ALA A 102 4.06 5.17 15.99
CA ALA A 102 3.86 5.42 14.56
C ALA A 102 4.73 6.59 14.07
N GLY A 103 5.40 6.37 12.92
CA GLY A 103 6.14 7.43 12.23
C GLY A 103 5.21 8.52 11.70
N GLN A 104 5.74 9.72 11.48
CA GLN A 104 4.94 10.89 11.16
C GLN A 104 5.55 11.74 10.05
N ALA A 105 4.95 11.69 8.87
CA ALA A 105 5.34 12.52 7.73
C ALA A 105 4.34 13.67 7.50
N PHE A 106 4.82 14.80 7.00
CA PHE A 106 4.00 15.97 6.66
C PHE A 106 4.53 16.69 5.42
N VAL A 107 3.63 17.23 4.60
CA VAL A 107 4.01 18.11 3.49
C VAL A 107 4.31 19.50 4.06
N PRO A 108 5.51 20.08 3.83
CA PRO A 108 5.87 21.39 4.38
C PRO A 108 4.96 22.52 3.91
N LYS A 109 4.41 23.29 4.85
CA LYS A 109 3.54 24.46 4.58
C LYS A 109 4.22 25.56 3.77
N GLU A 110 5.55 25.68 3.81
CA GLU A 110 6.26 26.78 3.14
C GLU A 110 6.24 26.68 1.61
N LYS A 111 6.07 25.48 1.06
CA LYS A 111 5.84 25.26 -0.38
C LYS A 111 4.38 25.44 -0.81
N ALA A 112 3.48 25.69 0.14
CA ALA A 112 2.06 25.98 -0.07
C ALA A 112 1.76 27.43 -0.50
N ARG A 113 2.78 28.26 -0.71
CA ARG A 113 2.65 29.67 -1.13
C ARG A 113 2.48 29.87 -2.65
N THR A 114 2.38 28.80 -3.42
CA THR A 114 2.02 28.89 -4.84
C THR A 114 0.50 28.70 -4.99
N THR A 115 -0.10 29.29 -6.01
CA THR A 115 -1.55 29.31 -6.32
C THR A 115 -2.21 27.93 -6.51
N LYS A 116 -1.49 26.83 -6.24
CA LYS A 116 -1.98 25.46 -6.35
C LYS A 116 -2.49 24.99 -4.98
N LYS A 117 -3.60 24.27 -5.00
CA LYS A 117 -4.21 23.61 -3.83
C LYS A 117 -3.14 22.84 -3.04
N VAL A 118 -3.17 23.01 -1.72
CA VAL A 118 -2.25 22.39 -0.77
C VAL A 118 -2.77 21.00 -0.45
N GLY A 119 -1.94 19.98 -0.62
CA GLY A 119 -2.28 18.62 -0.16
C GLY A 119 -1.43 17.54 -0.80
N ILE A 120 -1.42 16.34 -0.23
CA ILE A 120 -0.74 15.15 -0.77
C ILE A 120 -1.15 14.94 -2.22
N GLU A 121 -2.44 15.06 -2.54
CA GLU A 121 -2.97 14.90 -3.90
C GLU A 121 -2.33 15.83 -4.97
N HIS A 122 -1.71 16.92 -4.55
CA HIS A 122 -1.10 17.93 -5.41
C HIS A 122 0.42 18.07 -5.27
N ALA A 123 1.02 17.49 -4.22
CA ALA A 123 2.45 17.54 -3.94
C ALA A 123 3.30 16.94 -5.07
N SER A 124 4.44 17.55 -5.37
CA SER A 124 5.37 17.00 -6.37
C SER A 124 6.04 15.72 -5.83
N ARG A 125 6.71 14.97 -6.71
CA ARG A 125 7.46 13.78 -6.29
C ARG A 125 8.52 14.14 -5.24
N GLU A 126 9.24 15.24 -5.49
CA GLU A 126 10.31 15.75 -4.63
C GLU A 126 9.78 16.21 -3.26
N ASP A 127 8.59 16.79 -3.23
CA ASP A 127 7.92 17.18 -1.98
C ASP A 127 7.52 15.97 -1.14
N LEU A 128 6.98 14.93 -1.78
CA LEU A 128 6.62 13.68 -1.12
C LEU A 128 7.87 12.93 -0.64
N GLU A 129 8.93 12.86 -1.46
CA GLU A 129 10.21 12.26 -1.10
C GLU A 129 10.83 12.97 0.10
N SER A 130 10.86 14.30 0.10
CA SER A 130 11.39 15.10 1.21
C SER A 130 10.55 14.97 2.48
N ALA A 131 9.23 14.81 2.37
CA ALA A 131 8.35 14.61 3.52
C ALA A 131 8.54 13.22 4.14
N LEU A 132 8.76 12.21 3.30
CA LEU A 132 8.90 10.82 3.72
C LEU A 132 10.32 10.48 4.17
N SER A 133 11.36 11.11 3.61
CA SER A 133 12.77 10.83 3.95
C SER A 133 13.12 11.13 5.42
N ALA A 134 12.32 11.95 6.10
CA ALA A 134 12.47 12.20 7.53
C ALA A 134 12.03 11.02 8.41
N CYS A 135 11.22 10.10 7.89
CA CYS A 135 10.63 8.98 8.62
C CYS A 135 10.88 7.61 8.01
N VAL A 136 11.23 7.56 6.71
CA VAL A 136 11.39 6.34 5.94
C VAL A 136 12.84 6.19 5.51
N THR A 137 13.37 4.98 5.64
CA THR A 137 14.53 4.57 4.84
C THR A 137 14.03 3.92 3.57
N PHE A 138 14.20 4.57 2.42
CA PHE A 138 13.79 3.98 1.15
C PHE A 138 14.62 2.72 0.87
N THR A 139 13.95 1.59 0.65
CA THR A 139 14.61 0.31 0.40
C THR A 139 14.40 -0.16 -1.03
N HIS A 140 15.10 -1.24 -1.41
CA HIS A 140 14.72 -2.01 -2.58
C HIS A 140 13.39 -2.74 -2.34
N ARG A 141 12.68 -3.02 -3.44
CA ARG A 141 11.35 -3.66 -3.48
C ARG A 141 11.31 -4.88 -2.56
N GLN A 142 10.45 -4.85 -1.54
CA GLN A 142 10.02 -6.07 -0.87
C GLN A 142 9.05 -6.81 -1.80
N THR A 143 9.28 -8.09 -2.01
CA THR A 143 8.33 -8.95 -2.73
C THR A 143 7.10 -9.18 -1.87
N ASP A 144 5.93 -9.23 -2.50
CA ASP A 144 4.70 -9.67 -1.86
C ASP A 144 4.94 -10.99 -1.10
N THR A 145 4.46 -11.08 0.13
CA THR A 145 4.59 -12.28 0.98
C THR A 145 3.66 -13.41 0.54
N LEU A 146 2.63 -13.07 -0.23
CA LEU A 146 1.65 -13.99 -0.78
C LEU A 146 1.32 -13.59 -2.23
N SER A 147 1.54 -14.49 -3.18
CA SER A 147 1.16 -14.27 -4.59
C SER A 147 -0.35 -14.42 -4.81
N TRP A 148 -0.85 -13.87 -5.92
CA TRP A 148 -2.26 -13.99 -6.28
C TRP A 148 -2.67 -15.46 -6.53
N SER A 149 -1.81 -16.27 -7.14
CA SER A 149 -2.06 -17.70 -7.35
C SER A 149 -2.19 -18.44 -6.01
N GLU A 150 -1.26 -18.22 -5.08
CA GLU A 150 -1.31 -18.84 -3.76
C GLU A 150 -2.58 -18.43 -3.01
N TYR A 151 -2.97 -17.16 -3.11
CA TYR A 151 -4.23 -16.69 -2.52
C TYR A 151 -5.47 -17.39 -3.10
N LEU A 152 -5.47 -17.70 -4.40
CA LEU A 152 -6.56 -18.45 -5.03
C LEU A 152 -6.61 -19.90 -4.51
N ASP A 153 -5.45 -20.54 -4.34
CA ASP A 153 -5.33 -21.91 -3.86
C ASP A 153 -5.87 -22.09 -2.43
N LEU A 154 -5.82 -21.03 -1.60
CA LEU A 154 -6.43 -21.03 -0.26
C LEU A 154 -7.97 -21.17 -0.27
N GLY A 155 -8.61 -20.94 -1.43
CA GLY A 155 -10.07 -21.00 -1.60
C GLY A 155 -10.83 -19.79 -1.01
N LEU A 156 -10.12 -18.75 -0.56
CA LEU A 156 -10.72 -17.55 0.04
C LEU A 156 -11.48 -16.67 -0.96
N ASN A 157 -11.21 -16.81 -2.26
CA ASN A 157 -11.92 -16.08 -3.30
C ASN A 157 -13.39 -16.54 -3.43
N GLY A 158 -13.62 -17.84 -3.50
CA GLY A 158 -14.94 -18.44 -3.70
C GLY A 158 -15.75 -18.66 -2.42
N ASN A 159 -15.10 -18.78 -1.26
CA ASN A 159 -15.78 -19.07 -0.01
C ASN A 159 -15.86 -17.83 0.90
N ARG A 160 -17.04 -17.17 0.92
CA ARG A 160 -17.28 -15.97 1.74
C ARG A 160 -17.14 -16.25 3.24
N LYS A 161 -17.73 -17.34 3.76
CA LYS A 161 -17.69 -17.66 5.19
C LYS A 161 -16.26 -17.89 5.68
N LYS A 162 -15.49 -18.67 4.93
CA LYS A 162 -14.08 -18.94 5.23
C LYS A 162 -13.24 -17.66 5.21
N ARG A 163 -13.47 -16.79 4.23
CA ARG A 163 -12.81 -15.47 4.16
C ARG A 163 -13.19 -14.57 5.34
N GLU A 164 -14.47 -14.52 5.72
CA GLU A 164 -14.92 -13.77 6.88
C GLU A 164 -14.26 -14.27 8.18
N ALA A 165 -14.15 -15.58 8.36
CA ALA A 165 -13.46 -16.18 9.50
C ALA A 165 -11.97 -15.76 9.55
N VAL A 166 -11.23 -15.90 8.44
CA VAL A 166 -9.83 -15.44 8.35
C VAL A 166 -9.71 -13.93 8.63
N CYS A 167 -10.63 -13.12 8.09
CA CYS A 167 -10.63 -11.67 8.33
C CYS A 167 -10.86 -11.32 9.81
N ARG A 168 -11.66 -12.11 10.54
CA ARG A 168 -11.84 -11.93 11.99
C ARG A 168 -10.57 -12.27 12.76
N LEU A 169 -9.94 -13.40 12.44
CA LEU A 169 -8.68 -13.83 13.08
C LEU A 169 -7.57 -12.79 12.91
N LEU A 170 -7.48 -12.18 11.74
CA LEU A 170 -6.49 -11.14 11.42
C LEU A 170 -6.92 -9.72 11.82
N HIS A 171 -8.11 -9.55 12.43
CA HIS A 171 -8.67 -8.23 12.79
C HIS A 171 -8.71 -7.22 11.63
N MET A 172 -8.93 -7.70 10.40
CA MET A 172 -8.94 -6.86 9.20
C MET A 172 -10.31 -6.25 8.91
N GLY A 173 -11.36 -6.70 9.60
CA GLY A 173 -12.75 -6.38 9.27
C GLY A 173 -13.22 -7.06 7.97
N PRO A 174 -14.53 -7.00 7.66
CA PRO A 174 -15.10 -7.68 6.50
C PRO A 174 -14.54 -7.10 5.20
N CYS A 175 -14.16 -7.97 4.26
CA CYS A 175 -13.62 -7.52 2.98
C CYS A 175 -13.89 -8.49 1.81
N ASN A 176 -13.82 -7.95 0.60
CA ASN A 176 -13.89 -8.74 -0.63
C ASN A 176 -12.55 -9.46 -0.90
N ALA A 177 -12.53 -10.41 -1.83
CA ALA A 177 -11.36 -11.23 -2.10
C ALA A 177 -10.09 -10.42 -2.43
N LYS A 178 -10.20 -9.41 -3.29
CA LYS A 178 -9.05 -8.56 -3.66
C LYS A 178 -8.52 -7.73 -2.48
N THR A 179 -9.43 -7.27 -1.62
CA THR A 179 -9.06 -6.50 -0.43
C THR A 179 -8.45 -7.39 0.64
N CYS A 180 -8.96 -8.61 0.80
CA CYS A 180 -8.40 -9.63 1.70
C CYS A 180 -6.96 -9.93 1.29
N PHE A 181 -6.74 -10.28 0.02
CA PHE A 181 -5.41 -10.49 -0.54
C PHE A 181 -4.45 -9.33 -0.26
N ARG A 182 -4.87 -8.10 -0.55
CA ARG A 182 -4.05 -6.91 -0.32
C ARG A 182 -3.75 -6.72 1.17
N ARG A 183 -4.72 -6.94 2.07
CA ARG A 183 -4.51 -6.78 3.51
C ARG A 183 -3.64 -7.87 4.10
N MET A 184 -3.72 -9.10 3.61
CA MET A 184 -2.81 -10.19 4.02
C MET A 184 -1.36 -9.85 3.67
N ASN A 185 -1.10 -9.38 2.43
CA ASN A 185 0.22 -8.88 2.03
C ASN A 185 0.65 -7.64 2.84
N LEU A 186 -0.29 -6.73 3.11
CA LEU A 186 -0.04 -5.56 3.95
C LEU A 186 0.41 -5.95 5.37
N LEU A 187 -0.16 -7.01 5.93
CA LEU A 187 0.24 -7.55 7.23
C LEU A 187 1.52 -8.38 7.17
N GLY A 188 2.03 -8.69 5.98
CA GLY A 188 3.22 -9.53 5.79
C GLY A 188 2.94 -11.02 5.98
N ILE A 189 1.68 -11.46 5.82
CA ILE A 189 1.28 -12.85 6.02
C ILE A 189 1.91 -13.73 4.94
N THR A 190 2.69 -14.73 5.35
CA THR A 190 3.29 -15.70 4.41
C THR A 190 2.27 -16.73 3.95
N LYS A 191 2.62 -17.47 2.90
CA LYS A 191 1.81 -18.61 2.45
C LYS A 191 1.53 -19.61 3.59
N GLU A 192 2.55 -19.99 4.34
CA GLU A 192 2.43 -20.97 5.41
C GLU A 192 1.54 -20.47 6.55
N GLU A 193 1.63 -19.17 6.87
CA GLU A 193 0.72 -18.53 7.83
C GLU A 193 -0.72 -18.48 7.32
N ALA A 194 -0.90 -18.14 6.04
CA ALA A 194 -2.20 -18.10 5.40
C ALA A 194 -2.90 -19.47 5.38
N GLU A 195 -2.14 -20.54 5.11
CA GLU A 195 -2.63 -21.92 5.16
C GLU A 195 -3.06 -22.33 6.58
N ARG A 196 -2.28 -21.98 7.60
CA ARG A 196 -2.65 -22.21 9.01
C ARG A 196 -3.94 -21.48 9.39
N LEU A 197 -4.03 -20.18 9.09
CA LEU A 197 -5.23 -19.38 9.36
C LEU A 197 -6.48 -19.96 8.69
N VAL A 198 -6.32 -20.53 7.50
CA VAL A 198 -7.37 -21.21 6.75
C VAL A 198 -7.83 -22.50 7.43
N GLN A 199 -6.90 -23.27 8.01
CA GLN A 199 -7.21 -24.49 8.76
C GLN A 199 -7.91 -24.14 10.09
N ASP A 200 -7.41 -23.16 10.82
CA ASP A 200 -8.01 -22.68 12.07
C ASP A 200 -9.43 -22.16 11.83
N ALA A 201 -9.62 -21.36 10.77
CA ALA A 201 -10.94 -20.88 10.36
C ALA A 201 -11.90 -22.00 9.92
N GLY A 202 -11.37 -23.12 9.40
CA GLY A 202 -12.16 -24.30 9.05
C GLY A 202 -12.64 -25.09 10.28
N SER A 203 -11.83 -25.10 11.34
CA SER A 203 -12.13 -25.79 12.60
C SER A 203 -13.32 -25.16 13.34
N ASP A 204 -13.51 -23.85 13.21
CA ASP A 204 -14.65 -23.10 13.75
C ASP A 204 -15.96 -23.29 12.93
N CYS A 205 -15.89 -23.91 11.75
CA CYS A 205 -17.05 -24.14 10.88
C CYS A 205 -17.81 -25.44 11.20
N ASP A 206 -17.19 -26.35 11.95
CA ASP A 206 -17.72 -27.69 12.26
C ASP A 206 -18.36 -27.78 13.66
N GLY A 207 -18.52 -26.64 14.34
CA GLY A 207 -19.34 -26.56 15.55
C GLY A 207 -20.83 -26.78 15.21
N PRO A 208 -21.58 -27.54 16.03
CA PRO A 208 -22.98 -27.83 15.74
C PRO A 208 -23.76 -26.53 15.60
N ALA A 209 -24.58 -26.45 14.55
CA ALA A 209 -25.56 -25.40 14.43
C ALA A 209 -26.58 -25.58 15.57
N ASP A 210 -26.51 -24.74 16.59
CA ASP A 210 -27.61 -24.53 17.55
C ASP A 210 -28.77 -23.79 16.88
#